data_AF-A0A9E3EY42-F1
#
_entry.id   AF-A0A9E3EY42-F1
#
_cell.length_a   1.000
_cell.length_b   1.000
_cell.length_c   1.000
_cell.angle_alpha   90.00
_cell.angle_beta   90.00
_cell.angle_gamma   90.00
#
_symmetry.space_group_name_H-M   'P 1'
#
loop_
_entity.id
_entity.type
_entity.pdbx_description
1 polymer ?
#
loop_
_entity_poly.entity_id
_entity_poly.type
_entity_poly.pdbx_seq_one_letter_code
_entity_poly.pdbx_strand_id
1 'polypeptide(L)' 'MIDEDDAAQPRRPARLTRLALDSLGIEELNAYIAELREEIARTEAEIARKQSHRSAADAFFRAP' A
#
# COMPACT_ATOMS: atom_id res chain seq x y z
N MET A 1 27.67 -23.24 13.21
CA MET A 1 26.61 -22.38 13.76
C MET A 1 26.10 -21.57 12.59
N ILE A 2 24.91 -21.89 12.12
CA ILE A 2 24.19 -21.05 11.16
C ILE A 2 23.40 -20.10 12.05
N ASP A 3 23.74 -18.82 12.03
CA ASP A 3 23.03 -17.82 12.82
C ASP A 3 21.56 -17.81 12.41
N GLU A 4 20.69 -18.28 13.31
CA GLU A 4 19.22 -18.33 13.18
C GLU A 4 18.56 -16.93 13.20
N ASP A 5 19.37 -15.86 13.20
CA ASP A 5 18.94 -14.47 13.32
C ASP A 5 18.70 -13.77 11.96
N ASP A 6 18.80 -14.49 10.83
CA ASP A 6 18.27 -14.00 9.54
C ASP A 6 16.75 -14.25 9.42
N ALA A 7 16.05 -14.21 10.56
CA ALA A 7 14.62 -14.32 10.68
C ALA A 7 13.95 -13.07 10.07
N ALA A 8 13.72 -13.15 8.75
CA ALA A 8 12.66 -12.46 8.03
C ALA A 8 12.52 -10.98 8.37
N GLN A 9 13.52 -10.16 7.99
CA GLN A 9 13.25 -8.73 7.84
C GLN A 9 12.05 -8.56 6.91
N PRO A 10 10.97 -7.87 7.34
CA PRO A 10 9.80 -7.67 6.50
C PRO A 10 10.26 -6.97 5.23
N ARG A 11 10.23 -7.69 4.10
CA ARG A 11 10.63 -7.15 2.81
C ARG A 11 9.75 -5.94 2.56
N ARG A 12 10.36 -4.76 2.54
CA ARG A 12 9.66 -3.53 2.20
C ARG A 12 8.96 -3.77 0.87
N PRO A 13 7.66 -3.44 0.73
CA PRO A 13 6.96 -3.65 -0.53
C PRO A 13 7.72 -2.94 -1.64
N ALA A 14 7.82 -3.59 -2.79
CA ALA A 14 8.45 -3.00 -3.95
C ALA A 14 7.77 -1.66 -4.25
N ARG A 15 8.55 -0.58 -4.31
CA ARG A 15 8.02 0.72 -4.70
C ARG A 15 7.73 0.71 -6.19
N LEU A 16 6.67 1.40 -6.61
CA LEU A 16 6.43 1.69 -8.02
C LEU A 16 7.62 2.46 -8.57
N THR A 17 8.25 1.92 -9.62
CA THR A 17 9.29 2.62 -10.37
C THR A 17 8.63 3.64 -11.28
N ARG A 18 9.25 4.82 -11.45
CA ARG A 18 8.72 5.81 -12.40
C ARG A 18 8.79 5.25 -13.81
N LEU A 19 7.66 5.30 -14.51
CA LEU A 19 7.58 4.98 -15.92
C LEU A 19 8.07 6.17 -16.76
N ALA A 20 8.79 5.90 -17.85
CA ALA A 20 9.14 6.92 -18.85
C ALA A 20 7.89 7.22 -19.70
N LEU A 21 7.32 8.41 -19.56
CA LEU A 21 6.03 8.77 -20.17
C LEU A 21 6.18 9.28 -21.61
N ASP A 22 7.36 9.75 -21.98
CA ASP A 22 7.61 10.42 -23.26
C ASP A 22 7.45 9.47 -24.47
N SER A 23 7.47 8.16 -24.24
CA SER A 23 7.27 7.13 -25.27
C SER A 23 5.83 6.66 -25.40
N LEU A 24 4.90 7.13 -24.54
CA LEU A 24 3.52 6.66 -24.51
C LEU A 24 2.59 7.59 -25.28
N GLY A 25 1.64 7.00 -26.01
CA GLY A 25 0.51 7.70 -26.60
C GLY A 25 -0.55 8.11 -25.58
N ILE A 26 -1.50 8.95 -25.99
CA ILE A 26 -2.57 9.47 -25.10
C ILE A 26 -3.42 8.34 -24.51
N GLU A 27 -3.76 7.32 -25.29
CA GLU A 27 -4.56 6.18 -24.80
C GLU A 27 -3.80 5.37 -23.74
N GLU A 28 -2.51 5.12 -23.96
CA GLU A 28 -1.64 4.43 -23.01
C GLU A 28 -1.46 5.23 -21.72
N LEU A 29 -1.33 6.55 -21.82
CA LEU A 29 -1.28 7.45 -20.67
C LEU A 29 -2.59 7.40 -19.86
N ASN A 30 -3.74 7.37 -20.53
CA ASN A 30 -5.03 7.24 -19.86
C ASN A 30 -5.20 5.87 -19.17
N ALA A 31 -4.75 4.79 -19.83
CA ALA A 31 -4.75 3.45 -19.25
C ALA A 31 -3.85 3.40 -18.01
N TYR A 32 -2.64 3.95 -18.09
CA TYR A 32 -1.71 4.01 -16.96
C TYR A 32 -2.27 4.84 -15.78
N ILE A 33 -2.95 5.95 -16.06
CA ILE A 33 -3.66 6.73 -15.03
C ILE A 33 -4.75 5.89 -14.35
N ALA A 34 -5.51 5.10 -15.12
CA ALA A 34 -6.56 4.24 -14.56
C ALA A 34 -5.97 3.21 -13.60
N GLU A 35 -4.91 2.50 -14.00
CA GLU A 35 -4.19 1.53 -13.15
C GLU A 35 -3.68 2.16 -11.84
N LEU A 36 -3.06 3.35 -11.94
CA LEU A 36 -2.54 4.06 -10.76
C LEU A 36 -3.68 4.48 -9.81
N ARG A 37 -4.84 4.87 -10.34
CA ARG A 37 -6.02 5.22 -9.53
C ARG A 37 -6.61 4.02 -8.81
N GLU A 38 -6.65 2.86 -9.46
CA GLU A 38 -7.06 1.61 -8.81
C GLU A 38 -6.13 1.23 -7.65
N GLU A 39 -4.83 1.43 -7.84
CA GLU A 39 -3.84 1.21 -6.77
C GLU A 39 -4.01 2.20 -5.59
N ILE A 40 -4.30 3.47 -5.89
CA ILE A 40 -4.64 4.45 -4.85
C ILE A 40 -5.87 3.97 -4.07
N ALA A 41 -6.96 3.61 -4.76
CA ALA A 41 -8.19 3.16 -4.13
C ALA A 41 -7.98 1.91 -3.24
N ARG A 42 -7.18 0.93 -3.70
CA ARG A 42 -6.80 -0.24 -2.90
C ARG A 42 -6.05 0.16 -1.63
N THR A 43 -5.10 1.07 -1.76
CA THR A 43 -4.29 1.55 -0.63
C THR A 43 -5.15 2.29 0.39
N GLU A 44 -6.04 3.17 -0.07
CA GLU A 44 -6.99 3.90 0.78
C GLU A 44 -7.93 2.94 1.53
N ALA A 45 -8.43 1.90 0.86
CA ALA A 45 -9.26 0.87 1.50
C ALA A 45 -8.52 0.15 2.64
N GLU A 46 -7.25 -0.22 2.44
CA GLU A 46 -6.44 -0.84 3.49
C GLU A 46 -6.15 0.12 4.65
N ILE A 47 -5.93 1.40 4.38
CA ILE A 47 -5.80 2.43 5.43
C ILE A 47 -7.10 2.49 6.25
N ALA A 48 -8.25 2.60 5.58
CA ALA A 48 -9.55 2.67 6.25
C ALA A 48 -9.80 1.43 7.13
N ARG A 49 -9.47 0.23 6.64
CA ARG A 49 -9.56 -1.01 7.42
C ARG A 49 -8.69 -0.93 8.68
N LYS A 50 -7.42 -0.55 8.55
CA LYS A 50 -6.48 -0.42 9.69
C LYS A 50 -6.94 0.63 10.71
N GLN A 51 -7.48 1.75 10.25
CA GLN A 51 -8.02 2.81 11.12
C GLN A 51 -9.28 2.36 11.87
N SER A 52 -10.18 1.62 11.21
CA SER A 52 -11.37 1.05 11.83
C SER A 52 -11.01 0.09 12.97
N HIS A 53 -10.04 -0.80 12.74
CA HIS A 53 -9.51 -1.68 13.79
C HIS A 53 -8.94 -0.91 14.98
N ARG A 54 -8.21 0.20 14.74
CA ARG A 54 -7.66 1.03 15.82
C ARG A 54 -8.75 1.77 16.60
N SER A 55 -9.76 2.29 15.91
CA SER A 55 -10.87 3.03 16.54
C SER A 55 -11.74 2.12 17.41
N ALA A 56 -11.93 0.85 17.00
CA ALA A 56 -12.61 -0.16 17.81
C ALA A 56 -11.82 -0.50 19.09
N ALA A 57 -10.49 -0.59 18.99
CA ALA A 57 -9.63 -0.80 20.15
C ALA A 57 -9.66 0.41 21.10
N ASP A 58 -9.50 1.63 20.57
CA ASP A 58 -9.52 2.86 21.37
C ASP A 58 -10.86 3.06 22.11
N ALA A 59 -11.98 2.63 21.53
CA ALA A 59 -13.29 2.64 22.19
C ALA A 59 -13.42 1.60 23.31
N PHE A 60 -12.79 0.43 23.17
CA PHE A 60 -12.79 -0.62 24.18
C PHE A 60 -11.93 -0.24 25.41
N PHE A 61 -10.81 0.47 25.21
CA PHE A 61 -9.92 0.92 26.29
C PHE A 61 -10.30 2.28 26.91
N ARG A 62 -11.32 2.98 26.40
CA ARG A 62 -11.87 4.23 26.97
C ARG A 62 -13.24 4.07 27.66
N ALA A 63 -13.79 2.86 27.72
CA ALA A 63 -14.94 2.62 28.58
C ALA A 63 -14.52 2.80 30.05
N PRO A 64 -15.30 3.52 30.88
CA PRO A 64 -14.95 3.87 32.26
C PRO A 64 -14.78 2.67 33.19
#